data_AF-W6JMP0-F1
#
_entry.id   AF-W6JMP0-F1
#
_cell.length_a   1.000
_cell.length_b   1.000
_cell.length_c   1.000
_cell.angle_alpha   90.00
_cell.angle_beta   90.00
_cell.angle_gamma   90.00
#
_symmetry.space_group_name_H-M   'P 1'
#
loop_
_entity.id
_entity.type
_entity.pdbx_description
1 polymer ?
#
loop_
_entity_poly.entity_id
_entity_poly.type
_entity_poly.pdbx_seq_one_letter_code
_entity_poly.pdbx_strand_id
1 'polypeptide(L)'
;MNSIQRADMAVIGTWRDNLRTDETLARKWFALHGMTELVNNVVSRCPTKTIQLKEIKDVASGPKISSVQINDSQCLEIDNSNCV
;
A
#
# COMPACT_ATOMS: atom_id res chain seq x y z
N MET A 1 14.73 -1.49 19.17
CA MET A 1 15.60 -2.67 19.30
C MET A 1 15.01 -3.76 18.43
N ASN A 2 15.66 -4.14 17.32
CA ASN A 2 15.15 -5.12 16.34
C ASN A 2 15.94 -6.44 16.39
N SER A 3 15.47 -7.46 15.66
CA SER A 3 16.08 -8.80 15.68
C SER A 3 17.55 -8.79 15.20
N ILE A 4 17.88 -7.92 14.23
CA ILE A 4 19.24 -7.71 13.70
C ILE A 4 20.21 -7.24 14.80
N GLN A 5 19.73 -6.44 15.75
CA GLN A 5 20.55 -5.90 16.84
C GLN A 5 20.76 -6.87 18.02
N ARG A 6 20.10 -8.04 18.02
CA ARG A 6 20.01 -8.93 19.20
C ARG A 6 20.37 -10.38 18.93
N ALA A 7 20.78 -10.72 17.73
CA ALA A 7 21.12 -12.08 17.35
C ALA A 7 22.39 -12.09 16.49
N ASP A 8 23.27 -13.06 16.71
CA ASP A 8 24.48 -13.25 15.91
C ASP A 8 24.15 -13.64 14.45
N MET A 9 22.96 -14.22 14.22
CA MET A 9 22.41 -14.47 12.89
C MET A 9 20.88 -14.36 12.92
N ALA A 10 20.32 -13.37 12.24
CA ALA A 10 18.87 -13.18 12.10
C ALA A 10 18.40 -13.61 10.71
N VAL A 11 17.42 -14.51 10.65
CA VAL A 11 16.71 -14.88 9.41
C VAL A 11 15.34 -14.23 9.44
N ILE A 12 15.12 -13.26 8.55
CA ILE A 12 13.84 -12.54 8.43
C ILE A 12 13.29 -12.81 7.04
N GLY A 13 12.24 -13.62 6.98
CA GLY A 13 11.55 -13.94 5.73
C GLY A 13 10.74 -12.77 5.21
N THR A 14 10.59 -12.70 3.89
CA THR A 14 9.70 -11.79 3.18
C THR A 14 9.11 -12.51 1.97
N TRP A 15 8.24 -11.82 1.25
CA TRP A 15 7.60 -12.31 0.04
C TRP A 15 8.26 -11.76 -1.23
N ARG A 16 7.91 -12.32 -2.40
CA ARG A 16 8.40 -11.89 -3.72
C ARG A 16 7.26 -11.49 -4.67
N ASP A 17 6.03 -11.88 -4.36
CA ASP A 17 4.82 -11.57 -5.11
C ASP A 17 4.26 -10.18 -4.77
N ASN A 18 3.19 -9.80 -5.45
CA ASN A 18 2.54 -8.51 -5.27
C ASN A 18 1.76 -8.45 -3.94
N LEU A 19 1.66 -7.25 -3.36
CA LEU A 19 0.76 -6.98 -2.25
C LEU A 19 -0.69 -7.28 -2.67
N ARG A 20 -1.36 -8.11 -1.87
CA ARG A 20 -2.77 -8.44 -2.06
C ARG A 20 -3.64 -7.30 -1.56
N THR A 21 -4.68 -7.00 -2.32
CA THR A 21 -5.57 -5.88 -2.05
C THR A 21 -7.04 -6.30 -2.09
N ASP A 22 -7.86 -5.65 -1.25
CA ASP A 22 -9.31 -5.92 -1.15
C ASP A 22 -10.07 -4.60 -1.06
N GLU A 23 -10.91 -4.35 -2.06
CA GLU A 23 -11.70 -3.12 -2.16
C GLU A 23 -12.79 -3.02 -1.08
N THR A 24 -13.38 -4.15 -0.66
CA THR A 24 -14.43 -4.17 0.36
C THR A 24 -13.87 -3.71 1.70
N LEU A 25 -12.69 -4.19 2.06
CA LEU A 25 -12.02 -3.79 3.29
C LEU A 25 -11.50 -2.36 3.21
N ALA A 26 -10.95 -1.95 2.06
CA ALA A 26 -10.46 -0.58 1.87
C ALA A 26 -11.59 0.45 2.00
N ARG A 27 -12.76 0.20 1.39
CA ARG A 27 -13.94 1.07 1.51
C ARG A 27 -14.46 1.14 2.95
N LYS A 28 -14.51 0.00 3.66
CA LYS A 28 -14.90 -0.03 5.09
C LYS A 28 -13.94 0.78 5.96
N TRP A 29 -12.63 0.64 5.73
CA TRP A 29 -11.63 1.40 6.47
C TRP A 29 -11.72 2.89 6.16
N PHE A 30 -11.87 3.24 4.88
CA PHE A 30 -12.00 4.63 4.43
C PHE A 30 -13.24 5.33 4.99
N ALA A 31 -14.38 4.62 5.09
CA ALA A 31 -15.60 5.17 5.68
C ALA A 31 -15.44 5.58 7.16
N LEU A 32 -14.51 4.95 7.89
CA LEU A 32 -14.26 5.24 9.31
C LEU A 32 -13.22 6.35 9.54
N HIS A 33 -12.21 6.44 8.66
CA HIS A 33 -11.03 7.30 8.89
C HIS A 33 -10.95 8.49 7.92
N GLY A 34 -11.55 8.38 6.74
CA GLY A 34 -11.58 9.43 5.72
C GLY A 34 -10.24 9.72 5.04
N MET A 35 -10.20 10.80 4.27
CA MET A 35 -9.09 11.13 3.37
C MET A 35 -7.82 11.56 4.10
N THR A 36 -7.98 12.47 5.07
CA THR A 36 -6.85 13.07 5.78
C THR A 36 -6.01 12.01 6.46
N GLU A 37 -6.66 11.02 7.06
CA GLU A 37 -5.97 9.93 7.73
C GLU A 37 -5.28 8.99 6.73
N LEU A 38 -5.96 8.63 5.65
CA LEU A 38 -5.36 7.81 4.59
C LEU A 38 -4.05 8.43 4.08
N VAL A 39 -4.07 9.73 3.78
CA VAL A 39 -2.89 10.43 3.26
C VAL A 39 -1.80 10.53 4.33
N ASN A 40 -2.14 10.92 5.56
CA ASN A 40 -1.15 11.20 6.60
C ASN A 40 -0.56 9.95 7.26
N ASN A 41 -1.27 8.82 7.23
CA ASN A 41 -0.86 7.59 7.90
C ASN A 41 -0.45 6.47 6.96
N VAL A 42 -0.93 6.46 5.71
CA VAL A 42 -0.60 5.40 4.75
C VAL A 42 0.28 5.93 3.63
N VAL A 43 -0.23 6.87 2.83
CA VAL A 43 0.44 7.35 1.61
C VAL A 43 1.75 8.07 1.95
N SER A 44 1.72 9.03 2.88
CA SER A 44 2.90 9.83 3.25
C SER A 44 3.97 9.03 4.00
N ARG A 45 3.57 7.90 4.62
CA ARG A 45 4.46 7.05 5.42
C ARG A 45 5.08 5.92 4.63
N CYS A 46 4.63 5.67 3.41
CA CYS A 46 5.28 4.73 2.50
C CYS A 46 6.72 5.22 2.21
N PRO A 47 7.77 4.49 2.64
CA PRO A 47 9.15 4.97 2.52
C PRO A 47 9.58 5.23 1.07
N THR A 48 9.15 4.35 0.16
CA THR A 48 9.46 4.42 -1.28
C THR A 48 8.42 5.20 -2.09
N LYS A 49 7.33 5.67 -1.46
CA LYS A 49 6.24 6.44 -2.08
C LYS A 49 5.59 5.74 -3.29
N THR A 50 5.54 4.41 -3.27
CA THR A 50 4.93 3.61 -4.34
C THR A 50 3.43 3.44 -4.20
N ILE A 51 2.90 3.68 -3.00
CA ILE A 51 1.46 3.78 -2.76
C ILE A 51 1.05 5.20 -3.13
N GLN A 52 0.23 5.34 -4.17
CA GLN A 52 -0.22 6.63 -4.68
C GLN A 52 -1.74 6.70 -4.71
N LEU A 53 -2.27 7.87 -4.41
CA LEU A 53 -3.69 8.16 -4.56
C LEU A 53 -3.92 8.79 -5.94
N LYS A 54 -4.75 8.16 -6.77
CA LYS A 54 -5.11 8.63 -8.11
C LYS A 54 -6.62 8.64 -8.31
N GLU A 55 -7.07 9.39 -9.30
CA GLU A 55 -8.43 9.24 -9.81
C GLU A 55 -8.56 7.90 -10.54
N ILE A 56 -9.74 7.28 -10.46
CA ILE A 56 -9.98 5.94 -11.03
C ILE A 56 -9.61 5.86 -12.52
N LYS A 57 -9.80 6.95 -13.27
CA LYS A 57 -9.50 7.03 -14.70
C LYS A 57 -8.00 7.01 -15.03
N ASP A 58 -7.15 7.40 -14.08
CA ASP A 58 -5.70 7.59 -14.29
C ASP A 58 -4.86 6.46 -13.66
N VAL A 59 -5.50 5.40 -13.18
CA VAL A 59 -4.84 4.24 -12.57
C VAL A 59 -4.14 3.42 -13.64
N ALA A 60 -2.84 3.19 -13.45
CA ALA A 60 -2.06 2.31 -14.30
C ALA A 60 -2.48 0.85 -14.09
N SER A 61 -2.48 0.08 -15.17
CA SER A 61 -2.72 -1.36 -15.13
C SER A 61 -1.48 -2.10 -15.62
N GLY A 62 -1.05 -3.12 -14.89
CA GLY A 62 0.13 -3.90 -15.24
C GLY A 62 0.38 -5.08 -14.32
N PRO A 63 1.31 -6.00 -14.67
CA PRO A 63 1.53 -7.24 -13.92
C PRO A 63 2.06 -7.04 -12.50
N LYS A 64 2.63 -5.86 -12.21
CA LYS A 64 3.16 -5.48 -10.90
C LYS A 64 2.38 -4.33 -10.24
N ILE A 65 1.26 -3.92 -10.82
CA ILE A 65 0.44 -2.85 -10.25
C ILE A 65 -0.75 -3.48 -9.54
N SER A 66 -0.93 -3.16 -8.25
CA SER A 66 -2.15 -3.47 -7.51
C SER A 66 -2.97 -2.20 -7.36
N SER A 67 -4.26 -2.25 -7.71
CA SER A 67 -5.19 -1.11 -7.62
C SER A 67 -6.30 -1.41 -6.62
N VAL A 68 -6.70 -0.41 -5.83
CA VAL A 68 -7.76 -0.53 -4.81
C VAL A 68 -8.64 0.71 -4.78
N GLN A 69 -9.91 0.55 -5.15
CA GLN A 69 -10.86 1.65 -5.03
C GLN A 69 -11.27 1.87 -3.57
N ILE A 70 -11.06 3.08 -3.08
CA ILE A 70 -11.43 3.48 -1.71
C ILE A 70 -12.80 4.17 -1.65
N ASN A 71 -13.23 4.76 -2.77
CA ASN A 71 -14.52 5.40 -2.97
C ASN A 71 -14.82 5.44 -4.48
N ASP A 72 -15.86 6.18 -4.88
CA ASP A 72 -16.33 6.20 -6.28
C ASP A 72 -15.53 7.14 -7.20
N SER A 73 -14.57 7.89 -6.66
CA SER A 73 -13.74 8.83 -7.41
C SER A 73 -12.25 8.49 -7.39
N GLN A 74 -11.79 7.79 -6.35
CA GLN A 74 -10.37 7.63 -6.06
C GLN A 74 -9.96 6.18 -5.79
N CYS A 75 -8.73 5.90 -6.19
CA CYS A 75 -8.09 4.60 -6.11
C CYS A 75 -6.67 4.73 -5.58
N LEU A 76 -6.26 3.76 -4.76
CA LEU A 76 -4.87 3.54 -4.39
C LEU A 76 -4.22 2.68 -5.47
N GLU A 77 -3.18 3.21 -6.09
CA GLU A 77 -2.27 2.48 -6.96
C GLU A 77 -1.04 2.09 -6.15
N ILE A 78 -0.61 0.84 -6.28
CA ILE A 78 0.57 0.30 -5.62
C ILE A 78 1.48 -0.31 -6.67
N ASP A 79 2.64 0.30 -6.87
CA ASP A 79 3.70 -0.28 -7.70
C ASP A 79 4.53 -1.27 -6.88
N ASN A 80 4.24 -2.55 -7.04
CA ASN A 80 4.93 -3.63 -6.34
C ASN A 80 6.37 -3.82 -6.80
N SER A 81 6.77 -3.27 -7.95
CA SER A 81 8.15 -3.36 -8.40
C SER A 81 9.13 -2.56 -7.53
N ASN A 82 8.61 -1.53 -6.86
CA ASN A 82 9.35 -0.60 -6.01
C ASN A 82 8.89 -0.66 -4.53
N CYS A 83 8.04 -1.63 -4.19
CA CYS A 83 7.53 -1.84 -2.83
C CYS A 83 8.49 -2.72 -2.03
N VAL A 84 9.49 -2.09 -1.40
CA VAL A 84 10.54 -2.72 -0.57
C VAL A 84 10.65 -2.00 0.76
#